data_AF-A0A7G6ADR1-F1
#
_entry.id   AF-A0A7G6ADR1-F1
#
_cell.length_a   1.000
_cell.length_b   1.000
_cell.length_c   1.000
_cell.angle_alpha   90.00
_cell.angle_beta   90.00
_cell.angle_gamma   90.00
#
_symmetry.space_group_name_H-M   'P 1'
#
loop_
_entity.id
_entity.type
_entity.pdbx_description
1 polymer ?
#
loop_
_entity_poly.entity_id
_entity_poly.type
_entity_poly.pdbx_seq_one_letter_code
_entity_poly.pdbx_strand_id
1 'polypeptide(L)'
;MYSSLTANHVDGAALHKFDWLGQALAIVTGVADANQTRSILAHYPHGPMGAPVIWPQQPGMPVYHNRALWPFVTAYGLRAAAIGRNDAVADAAYDTLMRGAALNMSNMENLEWLTGQPLLLDERHPELTGPVINSRRQLWSVGAYLGMVVNNVFGVTAQDEGIALRPFVTARLRRETFGNTDQLTLHDLRLRGKRLGVRLLPPAASQGSGYHPVERVLLNGAQVAGTIPRAQLQDGDMIEVALGAVVQGDSGIRRVDADPYAESPAVFGPREPRIDSWNRTLAMHGCASRRATTRKSSTRFTGMANWWPRS
;
A
#
# COMPACT_ATOMS: atom_id res chain seq x y z
N MET A 1 -13.78 -4.52 3.31
CA MET A 1 -12.43 -4.81 3.82
C MET A 1 -12.52 -5.92 4.85
N TYR A 2 -11.55 -6.82 4.88
CA TYR A 2 -11.46 -7.92 5.84
C TYR A 2 -10.79 -7.46 7.13
N SER A 3 -11.42 -7.67 8.28
CA SER A 3 -10.78 -7.39 9.57
C SER A 3 -9.60 -8.33 9.79
N SER A 4 -8.50 -7.79 10.31
CA SER A 4 -7.29 -8.56 10.67
C SER A 4 -7.39 -9.20 12.05
N LEU A 5 -8.33 -8.76 12.89
CA LEU A 5 -8.44 -9.18 14.28
C LEU A 5 -9.90 -9.32 14.70
N THR A 6 -10.21 -10.39 15.41
CA THR A 6 -11.49 -10.52 16.13
C THR A 6 -11.31 -10.09 17.59
N ALA A 7 -12.43 -9.81 18.24
CA ALA A 7 -12.50 -9.71 19.69
C ALA A 7 -12.06 -11.05 20.34
N ASN A 8 -12.02 -11.07 21.66
CA ASN A 8 -11.65 -12.28 22.41
C ASN A 8 -12.58 -13.47 22.10
N HIS A 9 -12.19 -14.65 22.57
CA HIS A 9 -12.90 -15.91 22.33
C HIS A 9 -14.35 -15.94 22.83
N VAL A 10 -14.81 -14.95 23.60
CA VAL A 10 -16.17 -14.87 24.14
C VAL A 10 -17.11 -14.12 23.18
N ASP A 11 -16.60 -13.12 22.45
CA ASP A 11 -17.39 -12.28 21.54
C ASP A 11 -17.16 -12.69 20.07
N GLY A 12 -15.90 -12.81 19.64
CA GLY A 12 -15.56 -13.16 18.26
C GLY A 12 -15.90 -12.08 17.22
N ALA A 13 -16.49 -10.94 17.60
CA ALA A 13 -16.79 -9.85 16.67
C ALA A 13 -15.54 -9.33 15.94
N ALA A 14 -15.69 -9.03 14.65
CA ALA A 14 -14.63 -8.41 13.87
C ALA A 14 -14.31 -7.00 14.39
N LEU A 15 -13.02 -6.71 14.60
CA LEU A 15 -12.59 -5.39 15.02
C LEU A 15 -12.37 -4.48 13.81
N HIS A 16 -12.49 -3.17 14.00
CA HIS A 16 -12.11 -2.18 12.98
C HIS A 16 -10.58 -1.99 12.98
N LYS A 17 -9.86 -3.08 12.74
CA LYS A 17 -8.40 -3.17 12.58
C LYS A 17 -8.14 -3.94 11.29
N PHE A 18 -7.41 -3.33 10.38
CA PHE A 18 -7.11 -3.83 9.05
C PHE A 18 -5.61 -3.76 8.81
N ASP A 19 -5.11 -4.58 7.91
CA ASP A 19 -3.74 -4.51 7.41
C ASP A 19 -3.71 -4.64 5.89
N TRP A 20 -2.77 -3.92 5.28
CA TRP A 20 -2.72 -3.80 3.82
C TRP A 20 -2.30 -5.11 3.16
N LEU A 21 -1.45 -5.90 3.82
CA LEU A 21 -1.01 -7.18 3.30
C LEU A 21 -2.16 -8.17 3.19
N GLY A 22 -2.97 -8.31 4.23
CA GLY A 22 -4.16 -9.17 4.27
C GLY A 22 -5.21 -8.74 3.24
N GLN A 23 -5.46 -7.43 3.11
CA GLN A 23 -6.33 -6.91 2.05
C GLN A 23 -5.81 -7.27 0.65
N ALA A 24 -4.53 -7.03 0.39
CA ALA A 24 -3.92 -7.30 -0.90
C ALA A 24 -3.90 -8.81 -1.22
N LEU A 25 -3.58 -9.65 -0.23
CA LEU A 25 -3.59 -11.11 -0.40
C LEU A 25 -4.99 -11.64 -0.65
N ALA A 26 -6.03 -11.10 -0.01
CA ALA A 26 -7.41 -11.49 -0.29
C ALA A 26 -7.77 -11.26 -1.78
N ILE A 27 -7.30 -10.16 -2.37
CA ILE A 27 -7.46 -9.87 -3.80
C ILE A 27 -6.59 -10.81 -4.64
N VAL A 28 -5.29 -10.90 -4.35
CA VAL A 28 -4.31 -11.66 -5.15
C VAL A 28 -4.64 -13.16 -5.19
N THR A 29 -5.22 -13.70 -4.12
CA THR A 29 -5.59 -15.13 -4.03
C THR A 29 -7.03 -15.41 -4.47
N GLY A 30 -7.80 -14.38 -4.83
CA GLY A 30 -9.18 -14.54 -5.30
C GLY A 30 -10.22 -14.78 -4.19
N VAL A 31 -9.86 -14.61 -2.92
CA VAL A 31 -10.81 -14.62 -1.80
C VAL A 31 -11.75 -13.42 -1.88
N ALA A 32 -11.25 -12.26 -2.31
CA ALA A 32 -12.06 -11.09 -2.57
C ALA A 32 -12.67 -11.16 -3.98
N ASP A 33 -14.01 -11.10 -4.07
CA ASP A 33 -14.69 -11.00 -5.37
C ASP A 33 -14.43 -9.63 -6.05
N ALA A 34 -14.97 -9.43 -7.25
CA ALA A 34 -14.76 -8.18 -8.00
C ALA A 34 -15.30 -6.93 -7.29
N ASN A 35 -16.43 -7.03 -6.59
CA ASN A 35 -17.03 -5.91 -5.85
C ASN A 35 -16.21 -5.59 -4.59
N GLN A 36 -15.80 -6.64 -3.87
CA GLN A 36 -14.94 -6.53 -2.70
C GLN A 36 -13.57 -5.98 -3.07
N THR A 37 -12.98 -6.42 -4.19
CA THR A 37 -11.71 -5.91 -4.71
C THR A 37 -11.78 -4.41 -4.96
N ARG A 38 -12.79 -3.93 -5.72
CA ARG A 38 -13.00 -2.49 -5.94
C ARG A 38 -13.18 -1.73 -4.62
N SER A 39 -14.00 -2.27 -3.72
CA SER A 39 -14.23 -1.66 -2.40
C SER A 39 -12.94 -1.57 -1.57
N ILE A 40 -12.14 -2.64 -1.50
CA ILE A 40 -10.89 -2.65 -0.74
C ILE A 40 -9.91 -1.61 -1.28
N LEU A 41 -9.68 -1.60 -2.60
CA LEU A 41 -8.75 -0.67 -3.25
C LEU A 41 -9.19 0.79 -3.07
N ALA A 42 -10.50 1.07 -3.19
CA ALA A 42 -11.03 2.43 -3.05
C ALA A 42 -11.04 2.95 -1.61
N HIS A 43 -11.12 2.08 -0.60
CA HIS A 43 -11.35 2.50 0.79
C HIS A 43 -10.19 2.28 1.75
N TYR A 44 -9.19 1.46 1.41
CA TYR A 44 -7.98 1.35 2.23
C TYR A 44 -7.20 2.66 2.15
N PRO A 45 -6.83 3.26 3.29
CA PRO A 45 -6.28 4.61 3.32
C PRO A 45 -4.88 4.69 2.74
N HIS A 46 -4.62 5.77 2.03
CA HIS A 46 -3.33 6.10 1.45
C HIS A 46 -2.91 7.51 1.89
N GLY A 47 -1.72 7.57 2.49
CA GLY A 47 -1.04 8.80 2.86
C GLY A 47 -0.45 9.55 1.66
N PRO A 48 0.21 10.68 1.90
CA PRO A 48 1.02 11.36 0.89
C PRO A 48 2.11 10.44 0.32
N MET A 49 2.67 9.55 1.15
CA MET A 49 3.80 8.70 0.74
C MET A 49 3.40 7.27 0.35
N GLY A 50 2.20 6.80 0.70
CA GLY A 50 1.70 5.46 0.36
C GLY A 50 0.66 4.91 1.37
N ALA A 51 0.26 3.65 1.20
CA ALA A 51 -0.62 2.95 2.15
C ALA A 51 0.16 2.45 3.38
N PRO A 52 -0.31 2.71 4.61
CA PRO A 52 0.32 2.18 5.81
C PRO A 52 0.09 0.67 5.94
N VAL A 53 1.02 -0.03 6.60
CA VAL A 53 0.94 -1.48 6.82
C VAL A 53 -0.32 -1.86 7.59
N ILE A 54 -0.68 -1.11 8.64
CA ILE A 54 -1.90 -1.31 9.43
C ILE A 54 -2.78 -0.06 9.42
N TRP A 55 -4.07 -0.26 9.67
CA TRP A 55 -5.04 0.81 9.84
C TRP A 55 -6.15 0.46 10.85
N PRO A 56 -6.60 1.41 11.69
CA PRO A 56 -5.98 2.70 11.98
C PRO A 56 -4.66 2.53 12.77
N GLN A 57 -3.88 3.61 12.88
CA GLN A 57 -2.63 3.60 13.64
C GLN A 57 -2.91 3.44 15.14
N GLN A 58 -2.02 2.78 15.86
CA GLN A 58 -2.10 2.58 17.30
C GLN A 58 -1.47 3.77 18.04
N PRO A 59 -2.20 4.42 18.96
CA PRO A 59 -1.66 5.51 19.79
C PRO A 59 -0.52 5.03 20.70
N GLY A 60 0.43 5.92 21.00
CA GLY A 60 1.52 5.64 21.94
C GLY A 60 2.48 4.50 21.56
N MET A 61 2.52 4.11 20.28
CA MET A 61 3.40 3.05 19.78
C MET A 61 4.41 3.64 18.79
N PRO A 62 5.71 3.35 18.91
CA PRO A 62 6.72 3.80 17.96
C PRO A 62 6.47 3.32 16.53
N VAL A 63 7.17 3.93 15.59
CA VAL A 63 7.14 3.51 14.19
C VAL A 63 7.84 2.14 14.06
N TYR A 64 7.17 1.16 13.46
CA TYR A 64 7.78 -0.08 12.91
C TYR A 64 6.82 -0.75 11.92
N HIS A 65 5.83 -1.52 12.40
CA HIS A 65 4.65 -1.89 11.60
C HIS A 65 3.52 -0.86 11.77
N ASN A 66 3.41 -0.30 12.98
CA ASN A 66 2.60 0.88 13.21
C ASN A 66 3.24 2.07 12.51
N ARG A 67 2.43 2.90 11.85
CA ARG A 67 2.84 4.13 11.14
C ARG A 67 3.87 3.93 10.03
N ALA A 68 3.98 2.73 9.46
CA ALA A 68 4.99 2.46 8.44
C ALA A 68 4.41 2.17 7.07
N LEU A 69 5.18 2.54 6.04
CA LEU A 69 5.18 1.90 4.74
C LEU A 69 6.23 0.81 4.77
N TRP A 70 5.88 -0.33 4.21
CA TRP A 70 6.80 -1.43 4.04
C TRP A 70 6.80 -1.81 2.56
N PRO A 71 7.91 -1.60 1.82
CA PRO A 71 7.97 -1.88 0.37
C PRO A 71 7.47 -3.27 -0.01
N PHE A 72 7.77 -4.29 0.81
CA PHE A 72 7.21 -5.64 0.66
C PHE A 72 5.68 -5.64 0.56
N VAL A 73 5.01 -5.01 1.53
CA VAL A 73 3.55 -4.92 1.57
C VAL A 73 3.02 -4.06 0.41
N THR A 74 3.70 -2.96 0.10
CA THR A 74 3.36 -2.08 -1.03
C THR A 74 3.38 -2.83 -2.37
N ALA A 75 4.34 -3.73 -2.61
CA ALA A 75 4.38 -4.52 -3.84
C ALA A 75 3.19 -5.50 -3.97
N TYR A 76 2.70 -6.06 -2.86
CA TYR A 76 1.44 -6.83 -2.89
C TYR A 76 0.24 -5.93 -3.17
N GLY A 77 0.20 -4.73 -2.58
CA GLY A 77 -0.81 -3.71 -2.90
C GLY A 77 -0.82 -3.34 -4.38
N LEU A 78 0.35 -3.19 -5.01
CA LEU A 78 0.48 -2.94 -6.43
C LEU A 78 -0.06 -4.10 -7.28
N ARG A 79 0.23 -5.35 -6.91
CA ARG A 79 -0.33 -6.53 -7.57
C ARG A 79 -1.86 -6.57 -7.44
N ALA A 80 -2.39 -6.29 -6.26
CA ALA A 80 -3.83 -6.19 -6.03
C ALA A 80 -4.48 -5.08 -6.87
N ALA A 81 -3.83 -3.92 -6.98
CA ALA A 81 -4.29 -2.81 -7.80
C ALA A 81 -4.30 -3.18 -9.29
N ALA A 82 -3.27 -3.87 -9.79
CA ALA A 82 -3.23 -4.36 -11.17
C ALA A 82 -4.36 -5.37 -11.45
N ILE A 83 -4.65 -6.30 -10.54
CA ILE A 83 -5.77 -7.26 -10.65
C ILE A 83 -7.11 -6.52 -10.67
N GLY A 84 -7.30 -5.55 -9.76
CA GLY A 84 -8.49 -4.71 -9.69
C GLY A 84 -8.57 -3.62 -10.75
N ARG A 85 -7.54 -3.49 -11.59
CA ARG A 85 -7.39 -2.41 -12.60
C ARG A 85 -7.57 -1.02 -12.00
N ASN A 86 -7.05 -0.82 -10.78
CA ASN A 86 -7.11 0.45 -10.08
C ASN A 86 -5.84 1.27 -10.31
N ASP A 87 -5.91 2.30 -11.16
CA ASP A 87 -4.74 3.09 -11.56
C ASP A 87 -4.25 4.00 -10.42
N ALA A 88 -5.16 4.58 -9.64
CA ALA A 88 -4.78 5.48 -8.55
C ALA A 88 -4.00 4.80 -7.42
N VAL A 89 -4.40 3.57 -7.03
CA VAL A 89 -3.67 2.76 -6.04
C VAL A 89 -2.35 2.25 -6.62
N ALA A 90 -2.33 1.86 -7.89
CA ALA A 90 -1.10 1.42 -8.55
C ALA A 90 -0.08 2.56 -8.64
N ASP A 91 -0.49 3.76 -9.04
CA ASP A 91 0.37 4.95 -9.09
C ASP A 91 0.94 5.29 -7.72
N ALA A 92 0.11 5.24 -6.67
CA ALA A 92 0.59 5.46 -5.30
C ALA A 92 1.65 4.42 -4.88
N ALA A 93 1.48 3.15 -5.28
CA ALA A 93 2.43 2.09 -4.99
C ALA A 93 3.74 2.21 -5.81
N TYR A 94 3.65 2.55 -7.10
CA TYR A 94 4.81 2.86 -7.94
C TYR A 94 5.61 4.02 -7.34
N ASP A 95 4.94 5.13 -7.02
CA ASP A 95 5.55 6.30 -6.41
C ASP A 95 6.23 5.93 -5.08
N THR A 96 5.57 5.14 -4.22
CA THR A 96 6.13 4.67 -2.94
C THR A 96 7.44 3.90 -3.14
N LEU A 97 7.44 2.91 -4.02
CA LEU A 97 8.58 2.01 -4.24
C LEU A 97 9.75 2.75 -4.90
N MET A 98 9.47 3.55 -5.94
CA MET A 98 10.49 4.31 -6.66
C MET A 98 11.09 5.42 -5.79
N ARG A 99 10.25 6.25 -5.17
CA ARG A 99 10.70 7.35 -4.30
C ARG A 99 11.47 6.82 -3.09
N GLY A 100 10.94 5.78 -2.44
CA GLY A 100 11.56 5.17 -1.27
C GLY A 100 12.96 4.65 -1.57
N ALA A 101 13.15 3.96 -2.70
CA ALA A 101 14.47 3.50 -3.12
C ALA A 101 15.41 4.65 -3.51
N ALA A 102 14.92 5.62 -4.28
CA ALA A 102 15.71 6.72 -4.82
C ALA A 102 16.24 7.66 -3.73
N LEU A 103 15.38 8.15 -2.84
CA LEU A 103 15.75 9.12 -1.80
C LEU A 103 16.65 8.52 -0.72
N ASN A 104 16.59 7.20 -0.50
CA ASN A 104 17.40 6.51 0.50
C ASN A 104 18.63 5.82 -0.10
N MET A 105 18.78 5.81 -1.43
CA MET A 105 19.79 5.03 -2.17
C MET A 105 19.85 3.56 -1.69
N SER A 106 18.69 3.01 -1.33
CA SER A 106 18.57 1.71 -0.69
C SER A 106 17.11 1.25 -0.69
N ASN A 107 16.88 -0.04 -0.88
CA ASN A 107 15.59 -0.66 -0.59
C ASN A 107 15.48 -0.88 0.93
N MET A 108 15.09 0.18 1.65
CA MET A 108 14.90 0.17 3.10
C MET A 108 13.79 -0.82 3.51
N GLU A 109 13.91 -1.36 4.73
CA GLU A 109 12.89 -2.25 5.28
C GLU A 109 11.57 -1.50 5.52
N ASN A 110 11.61 -0.38 6.23
CA ASN A 110 10.43 0.41 6.57
C ASN A 110 10.69 1.91 6.33
N LEU A 111 9.62 2.67 6.11
CA LEU A 111 9.62 4.13 6.07
C LEU A 111 8.42 4.62 6.87
N GLU A 112 8.49 5.76 7.54
CA GLU A 112 7.31 6.35 8.18
C GLU A 112 6.29 6.80 7.10
N TRP A 113 5.00 6.55 7.32
CA TRP A 113 4.01 6.55 6.23
C TRP A 113 3.48 7.88 5.73
N LEU A 114 3.61 8.94 6.51
CA LEU A 114 3.22 10.28 6.07
C LEU A 114 4.42 11.01 5.45
N THR A 115 5.62 10.78 6.01
CA THR A 115 6.83 11.52 5.66
C THR A 115 7.75 10.78 4.69
N GLY A 116 7.66 9.45 4.63
CA GLY A 116 8.54 8.60 3.82
C GLY A 116 9.97 8.54 4.38
N GLN A 117 10.19 9.01 5.60
CA GLN A 117 11.52 9.02 6.21
C GLN A 117 11.93 7.62 6.70
N PRO A 118 13.20 7.21 6.51
CA PRO A 118 13.73 5.95 7.03
C PRO A 118 14.00 6.01 8.54
N LEU A 119 13.92 7.20 9.14
CA LEU A 119 14.00 7.50 10.56
C LEU A 119 13.37 8.88 10.79
N LEU A 120 12.13 8.90 11.27
CA LEU A 120 11.44 10.09 11.75
C LEU A 120 11.84 10.32 13.22
N LEU A 121 12.56 11.42 13.46
CA LEU A 121 12.95 11.85 14.81
C LEU A 121 11.85 12.70 15.44
N ASP A 122 11.44 12.34 16.66
CA ASP A 122 10.48 13.12 17.45
C ASP A 122 11.14 13.59 18.76
N GLU A 123 11.54 14.85 18.81
CA GLU A 123 12.21 15.44 19.99
C GLU A 123 11.27 15.62 21.18
N ARG A 124 9.96 15.76 20.94
CA ARG A 124 8.96 15.95 22.00
C ARG A 124 8.55 14.62 22.62
N HIS A 125 8.58 13.56 21.80
CA HIS A 125 8.26 12.19 22.18
C HIS A 125 9.31 11.22 21.65
N PRO A 126 10.52 11.17 22.26
CA PRO A 126 11.61 10.30 21.79
C PRO A 126 11.21 8.81 21.68
N GLU A 127 10.29 8.36 22.54
CA GLU A 127 9.72 7.02 22.52
C GLU A 127 8.88 6.69 21.29
N LEU A 128 8.46 7.69 20.51
CA LEU A 128 7.67 7.54 19.28
C LEU A 128 8.52 7.63 18.00
N THR A 129 9.82 7.89 18.14
CA THR A 129 10.79 7.91 17.03
C THR A 129 10.84 6.54 16.33
N GLY A 130 11.09 6.54 15.02
CA GLY A 130 11.38 5.31 14.30
C GLY A 130 11.27 5.46 12.78
N PRO A 131 11.33 4.35 12.00
CA PRO A 131 11.22 2.97 12.46
C PRO A 131 12.27 2.55 13.51
N VAL A 132 11.86 1.88 14.59
CA VAL A 132 12.77 1.45 15.68
C VAL A 132 13.79 0.39 15.24
N ILE A 133 13.46 -0.36 14.19
CA ILE A 133 14.35 -1.26 13.48
C ILE A 133 14.16 -0.99 11.98
N ASN A 134 15.26 -0.77 11.27
CA ASN A 134 15.21 -0.52 9.83
C ASN A 134 16.47 -1.01 9.10
N SER A 135 16.35 -2.11 8.39
CA SER A 135 17.46 -2.70 7.66
C SER A 135 17.67 -2.02 6.30
N ARG A 136 18.94 -1.73 5.97
CA ARG A 136 19.31 -1.34 4.59
C ARG A 136 19.31 -2.59 3.71
N ARG A 137 18.82 -2.48 2.47
CA ARG A 137 18.78 -3.58 1.48
C ARG A 137 18.10 -4.84 1.98
N GLN A 138 16.98 -4.68 2.68
CA GLN A 138 16.27 -5.83 3.23
C GLN A 138 15.70 -6.70 2.10
N LEU A 139 15.91 -8.01 2.17
CA LEU A 139 15.70 -8.91 1.02
C LEU A 139 14.27 -8.83 0.46
N TRP A 140 13.26 -8.75 1.33
CA TRP A 140 11.87 -8.60 0.91
C TRP A 140 11.56 -7.22 0.28
N SER A 141 12.24 -6.16 0.68
CA SER A 141 12.12 -4.84 0.05
C SER A 141 12.88 -4.75 -1.28
N VAL A 142 14.03 -5.42 -1.37
CA VAL A 142 14.73 -5.61 -2.66
C VAL A 142 13.85 -6.41 -3.61
N GLY A 143 13.28 -7.52 -3.13
CA GLY A 143 12.32 -8.34 -3.86
C GLY A 143 11.06 -7.57 -4.27
N ALA A 144 10.59 -6.64 -3.43
CA ALA A 144 9.47 -5.77 -3.76
C ALA A 144 9.75 -4.88 -4.98
N TYR A 145 10.92 -4.23 -5.00
CA TYR A 145 11.31 -3.37 -6.12
C TYR A 145 11.53 -4.18 -7.40
N LEU A 146 12.24 -5.31 -7.32
CA LEU A 146 12.43 -6.20 -8.45
C LEU A 146 11.09 -6.78 -8.94
N GLY A 147 10.19 -7.13 -8.03
CA GLY A 147 8.85 -7.61 -8.33
C GLY A 147 7.99 -6.56 -9.03
N MET A 148 8.06 -5.30 -8.61
CA MET A 148 7.42 -4.17 -9.32
C MET A 148 7.92 -4.09 -10.78
N VAL A 149 9.23 -4.18 -11.00
CA VAL A 149 9.78 -4.15 -12.37
C VAL A 149 9.34 -5.37 -13.17
N VAL A 150 9.61 -6.58 -12.68
CA VAL A 150 9.41 -7.83 -13.44
C VAL A 150 7.92 -8.19 -13.57
N ASN A 151 7.17 -8.17 -12.47
CA ASN A 151 5.79 -8.67 -12.44
C ASN A 151 4.75 -7.60 -12.79
N ASN A 152 5.04 -6.31 -12.57
CA ASN A 152 4.04 -5.25 -12.81
C ASN A 152 4.39 -4.42 -14.05
N VAL A 153 5.59 -3.84 -14.16
CA VAL A 153 5.96 -3.08 -15.37
C VAL A 153 6.04 -3.99 -16.60
N PHE A 154 6.84 -5.06 -16.52
CA PHE A 154 6.97 -6.02 -17.62
C PHE A 154 5.91 -7.13 -17.59
N GLY A 155 5.20 -7.29 -16.47
CA GLY A 155 4.05 -8.20 -16.41
C GLY A 155 4.38 -9.69 -16.39
N VAL A 156 5.64 -10.08 -16.20
CA VAL A 156 6.05 -11.48 -16.33
C VAL A 156 5.75 -12.22 -15.04
N THR A 157 4.89 -13.22 -15.11
CA THR A 157 4.58 -14.11 -13.98
C THR A 157 4.86 -15.56 -14.38
N ALA A 158 5.70 -16.24 -13.60
CA ALA A 158 5.92 -17.67 -13.76
C ALA A 158 4.67 -18.46 -13.35
N GLN A 159 4.33 -19.47 -14.15
CA GLN A 159 3.25 -20.42 -13.89
C GLN A 159 3.81 -21.84 -13.98
N ASP A 160 3.04 -22.83 -13.52
CA ASP A 160 3.46 -24.23 -13.56
C ASP A 160 3.77 -24.67 -15.00
N GLU A 161 2.94 -24.27 -15.98
CA GLU A 161 3.10 -24.69 -17.38
C GLU A 161 3.77 -23.66 -18.30
N GLY A 162 4.25 -22.53 -17.77
CA GLY A 162 4.83 -21.48 -18.62
C GLY A 162 4.94 -20.12 -17.95
N ILE A 163 4.67 -19.07 -18.71
CA ILE A 163 4.62 -17.69 -18.21
C ILE A 163 3.34 -17.00 -18.66
N ALA A 164 2.84 -16.09 -17.82
CA ALA A 164 1.82 -15.12 -18.19
C ALA A 164 2.44 -13.72 -18.34
N LEU A 165 1.98 -12.97 -19.34
CA LEU A 165 2.41 -11.62 -19.68
C LEU A 165 1.23 -10.66 -19.44
N ARG A 166 1.25 -9.98 -18.30
CA ARG A 166 0.19 -9.06 -17.85
C ARG A 166 0.80 -7.76 -17.31
N PRO A 167 1.49 -6.97 -18.14
CA PRO A 167 2.03 -5.69 -17.71
C PRO A 167 0.89 -4.77 -17.27
N PHE A 168 1.16 -3.94 -16.28
CA PHE A 168 0.23 -2.95 -15.76
C PHE A 168 0.90 -1.58 -15.72
N VAL A 169 0.90 -0.92 -16.88
CA VAL A 169 1.44 0.44 -17.03
C VAL A 169 0.26 1.41 -17.01
N THR A 170 0.21 2.27 -16.00
CA THR A 170 -0.77 3.36 -15.91
C THR A 170 -0.43 4.47 -16.89
N ALA A 171 -1.42 5.28 -17.25
CA ALA A 171 -1.20 6.47 -18.08
C ALA A 171 -0.22 7.45 -17.42
N ARG A 172 -0.27 7.55 -16.09
CA ARG A 172 0.66 8.37 -15.31
C ARG A 172 2.09 7.82 -15.33
N LEU A 173 2.28 6.53 -15.08
CA LEU A 173 3.60 5.90 -15.15
C LEU A 173 4.23 6.05 -16.55
N ARG A 174 3.43 5.84 -17.60
CA ARG A 174 3.85 6.07 -19.00
C ARG A 174 4.31 7.51 -19.24
N ARG A 175 3.56 8.50 -18.76
CA ARG A 175 3.89 9.92 -18.93
C ARG A 175 5.10 10.35 -18.11
N GLU A 176 5.10 10.05 -16.82
CA GLU A 176 6.01 10.67 -15.85
C GLU A 176 7.33 9.92 -15.72
N THR A 177 7.30 8.58 -15.78
CA THR A 177 8.51 7.76 -15.64
C THR A 177 9.09 7.34 -16.98
N PHE A 178 8.24 6.97 -17.94
CA PHE A 178 8.66 6.47 -19.26
C PHE A 178 8.44 7.48 -20.38
N GLY A 179 8.22 8.76 -20.06
CA GLY A 179 7.85 9.81 -21.02
C GLY A 179 8.84 9.98 -22.18
N ASN A 180 10.13 9.77 -21.92
CA ASN A 180 11.24 10.04 -22.84
C ASN A 180 11.74 8.80 -23.59
N THR A 181 10.96 7.72 -23.65
CA THR A 181 11.31 6.51 -24.41
C THR A 181 10.08 5.90 -25.08
N ASP A 182 10.32 5.26 -26.22
CA ASP A 182 9.30 4.54 -26.99
C ASP A 182 9.32 3.04 -26.74
N GLN A 183 10.31 2.55 -25.98
CA GLN A 183 10.42 1.14 -25.60
C GLN A 183 11.14 0.95 -24.26
N LEU A 184 10.79 -0.12 -23.56
CA LEU A 184 11.45 -0.60 -22.35
C LEU A 184 11.92 -2.02 -22.60
N THR A 185 13.14 -2.39 -22.19
CA THR A 185 13.62 -3.76 -22.36
C THR A 185 14.16 -4.31 -21.05
N LEU A 186 13.66 -5.48 -20.66
CA LEU A 186 14.21 -6.33 -19.62
C LEU A 186 15.12 -7.36 -20.28
N HIS A 187 16.42 -7.27 -20.00
CA HIS A 187 17.44 -8.17 -20.52
C HIS A 187 17.75 -9.30 -19.53
N ASP A 188 18.17 -10.46 -20.05
CA ASP A 188 18.65 -11.61 -19.27
C ASP A 188 17.70 -12.04 -18.14
N LEU A 189 16.38 -12.04 -18.38
CA LEU A 189 15.43 -12.62 -17.42
C LEU A 189 15.64 -14.13 -17.38
N ARG A 190 16.25 -14.61 -16.30
CA ARG A 190 16.53 -16.04 -16.10
C ARG A 190 15.30 -16.75 -15.55
N LEU A 191 14.74 -17.65 -16.35
CA LEU A 191 13.59 -18.45 -15.97
C LEU A 191 13.83 -19.92 -16.30
N ARG A 192 13.87 -20.78 -15.26
CA ARG A 192 14.02 -22.24 -15.40
C ARG A 192 15.19 -22.65 -16.33
N GLY A 193 16.32 -21.94 -16.23
CA GLY A 193 17.53 -22.23 -17.02
C GLY A 193 17.57 -21.60 -18.42
N LYS A 194 16.54 -20.84 -18.82
CA LYS A 194 16.51 -20.06 -20.07
C LYS A 194 16.68 -18.58 -19.77
N ARG A 195 17.36 -17.86 -20.67
CA ARG A 195 17.46 -16.40 -20.67
C ARG A 195 16.45 -15.84 -21.66
N LEU A 196 15.59 -14.94 -21.17
CA LEU A 196 14.57 -14.30 -21.98
C LEU A 196 14.81 -12.79 -22.02
N GLY A 197 14.58 -12.18 -23.17
CA GLY A 197 14.38 -10.74 -23.31
C GLY A 197 12.88 -10.42 -23.30
N VAL A 198 12.48 -9.35 -22.62
CA VAL A 198 11.11 -8.83 -22.70
C VAL A 198 11.15 -7.37 -23.08
N ARG A 199 10.58 -7.03 -24.24
CA ARG A 199 10.43 -5.67 -24.73
C ARG A 199 8.98 -5.22 -24.57
N LEU A 200 8.79 -4.08 -23.94
CA LEU A 200 7.49 -3.42 -23.82
C LEU A 200 7.46 -2.21 -24.74
N LEU A 201 6.46 -2.15 -25.61
CA LEU A 201 6.21 -1.03 -26.53
C LEU A 201 4.99 -0.26 -26.02
N PRO A 202 5.18 0.80 -25.21
CA PRO A 202 4.08 1.64 -24.81
C PRO A 202 3.57 2.52 -25.97
N PRO A 203 2.29 2.95 -25.96
CA PRO A 203 1.80 3.93 -26.93
C PRO A 203 2.39 5.32 -26.65
N ALA A 204 2.05 6.30 -27.47
CA ALA A 204 2.31 7.70 -27.16
C ALA A 204 1.69 8.10 -25.80
N ALA A 205 2.40 8.93 -25.05
CA ALA A 205 1.92 9.45 -23.78
C ALA A 205 0.63 10.26 -23.95
N SER A 206 -0.37 10.03 -23.09
CA SER A 206 -1.67 10.74 -23.12
C SER A 206 -1.95 11.41 -21.79
N GLN A 207 -2.66 12.55 -21.79
CA GLN A 207 -3.05 13.24 -20.55
C GLN A 207 -4.21 12.56 -19.78
N GLY A 208 -4.77 11.47 -20.30
CA GLY A 208 -5.84 10.73 -19.63
C GLY A 208 -5.39 9.99 -18.37
N SER A 209 -6.37 9.53 -17.59
CA SER A 209 -6.18 8.59 -16.47
C SER A 209 -6.55 7.16 -16.89
N GLY A 210 -6.13 6.16 -16.12
CA GLY A 210 -6.33 4.75 -16.40
C GLY A 210 -5.04 4.00 -16.69
N TYR A 211 -5.15 2.92 -17.46
CA TYR A 211 -4.04 2.02 -17.76
C TYR A 211 -4.02 1.61 -19.23
N HIS A 212 -2.87 1.12 -19.68
CA HIS A 212 -2.66 0.65 -21.04
C HIS A 212 -2.87 -0.88 -21.10
N PRO A 213 -3.88 -1.38 -21.83
CA PRO A 213 -4.10 -2.81 -21.99
C PRO A 213 -3.05 -3.41 -22.93
N VAL A 214 -2.82 -4.72 -22.82
CA VAL A 214 -2.03 -5.45 -23.82
C VAL A 214 -2.81 -5.53 -25.13
N GLU A 215 -2.22 -5.01 -26.20
CA GLU A 215 -2.78 -5.09 -27.56
C GLU A 215 -2.28 -6.34 -28.29
N ARG A 216 -0.98 -6.61 -28.19
CA ARG A 216 -0.35 -7.74 -28.89
C ARG A 216 0.86 -8.28 -28.12
N VAL A 217 1.06 -9.59 -28.22
CA VAL A 217 2.28 -10.27 -27.74
C VAL A 217 2.91 -11.03 -28.90
N LEU A 218 4.21 -10.86 -29.09
CA LEU A 218 5.02 -11.58 -30.07
C LEU A 218 6.12 -12.37 -29.35
N LEU A 219 6.38 -13.59 -29.81
CA LEU A 219 7.55 -14.39 -29.45
C LEU A 219 8.43 -14.50 -30.70
N ASN A 220 9.61 -13.89 -30.69
CA ASN A 220 10.52 -13.84 -31.84
C ASN A 220 9.84 -13.37 -33.15
N GLY A 221 8.93 -12.40 -33.04
CA GLY A 221 8.15 -11.84 -34.15
C GLY A 221 6.87 -12.59 -34.51
N ALA A 222 6.65 -13.81 -34.00
CA ALA A 222 5.41 -14.57 -34.20
C ALA A 222 4.37 -14.22 -33.13
N GLN A 223 3.12 -13.97 -33.54
CA GLN A 223 2.06 -13.66 -32.58
C GLN A 223 1.71 -14.86 -31.70
N VAL A 224 1.64 -14.61 -30.39
CA VAL A 224 1.29 -15.61 -29.38
C VAL A 224 0.22 -15.06 -28.44
N ALA A 225 -0.37 -15.94 -27.63
CA ALA A 225 -1.26 -15.52 -26.55
C ALA A 225 -0.47 -14.82 -25.42
N GLY A 226 -1.18 -14.10 -24.55
CA GLY A 226 -0.60 -13.52 -23.32
C GLY A 226 -0.17 -14.56 -22.26
N THR A 227 -0.22 -15.85 -22.59
CA THR A 227 0.36 -16.93 -21.81
C THR A 227 1.14 -17.82 -22.76
N ILE A 228 2.43 -18.01 -22.48
CA ILE A 228 3.35 -18.76 -23.33
C ILE A 228 3.71 -20.06 -22.62
N PRO A 229 3.33 -21.23 -23.17
CA PRO A 229 3.71 -22.52 -22.64
C PRO A 229 5.23 -22.68 -22.61
N ARG A 230 5.75 -23.33 -21.57
CA ARG A 230 7.19 -23.54 -21.39
C ARG A 230 7.85 -24.24 -22.58
N ALA A 231 7.12 -25.16 -23.22
CA ALA A 231 7.61 -25.91 -24.38
C ALA A 231 7.90 -25.02 -25.60
N GLN A 232 7.29 -23.83 -25.68
CA GLN A 232 7.54 -22.86 -26.77
C GLN A 232 8.74 -21.97 -26.48
N LEU A 233 9.18 -21.86 -25.22
CA LEU A 233 10.29 -21.00 -24.82
C LEU A 233 11.64 -21.67 -25.06
N GLN A 234 12.56 -20.93 -25.66
CA GLN A 234 13.95 -21.27 -25.90
C GLN A 234 14.87 -20.29 -25.19
N ASP A 235 16.15 -20.67 -25.07
CA ASP A 235 17.15 -19.76 -24.52
C ASP A 235 17.47 -18.69 -25.56
N GLY A 236 17.48 -17.42 -25.13
CA GLY A 236 17.71 -16.27 -26.01
C GLY A 236 16.45 -15.68 -26.66
N ASP A 237 15.26 -16.22 -26.37
CA ASP A 237 14.01 -15.71 -26.91
C ASP A 237 13.76 -14.24 -26.53
N MET A 238 13.17 -13.50 -27.48
CA MET A 238 12.68 -12.14 -27.27
C MET A 238 11.15 -12.13 -27.33
N ILE A 239 10.54 -11.71 -26.23
CA ILE A 239 9.11 -11.46 -26.13
C ILE A 239 8.87 -9.97 -26.30
N GLU A 240 8.02 -9.59 -27.24
CA GLU A 240 7.58 -8.21 -27.41
C GLU A 240 6.12 -8.07 -27.00
N VAL A 241 5.82 -7.10 -26.15
CA VAL A 241 4.48 -6.79 -25.67
C VAL A 241 4.15 -5.36 -26.09
N ALA A 242 3.21 -5.22 -27.03
CA ALA A 242 2.68 -3.93 -27.43
C ALA A 242 1.48 -3.56 -26.55
N LEU A 243 1.51 -2.35 -26.01
CA LEU A 243 0.43 -1.79 -25.21
C LEU A 243 -0.44 -0.88 -26.07
N GLY A 244 -1.75 -0.99 -25.90
CA GLY A 244 -2.74 -0.19 -26.62
C GLY A 244 -3.00 1.18 -25.97
N ALA A 245 -3.91 1.93 -26.59
CA ALA A 245 -4.39 3.21 -26.07
C ALA A 245 -4.94 3.09 -24.64
N VAL A 246 -4.85 4.19 -23.88
CA VAL A 246 -5.33 4.23 -22.50
C VAL A 246 -6.82 3.86 -22.43
N VAL A 247 -7.17 2.99 -21.47
CA VAL A 247 -8.55 2.69 -21.11
C VAL A 247 -8.79 3.09 -19.66
N GLN A 248 -10.03 3.47 -19.34
CA GLN A 248 -10.37 3.82 -17.96
C GLN A 248 -10.29 2.58 -17.06
N GLY A 249 -9.61 2.76 -15.93
CA GLY A 249 -9.62 1.84 -14.79
C GLY A 249 -10.50 2.38 -13.66
N ASP A 250 -10.50 1.66 -12.54
CA ASP A 250 -11.01 2.22 -11.29
C ASP A 250 -10.00 3.24 -10.74
N SER A 251 -10.44 4.43 -10.37
CA SER A 251 -9.55 5.48 -9.83
C SER A 251 -9.87 5.82 -8.38
N GLY A 252 -10.76 5.06 -7.75
CA GLY A 252 -11.10 5.24 -6.34
C GLY A 252 -9.89 5.01 -5.45
N ILE A 253 -9.59 5.98 -4.60
CA ILE A 253 -8.56 5.89 -3.55
C ILE A 253 -8.93 6.77 -2.38
N ARG A 254 -8.87 6.23 -1.16
CA ARG A 254 -9.08 7.00 0.06
C ARG A 254 -7.78 7.69 0.46
N ARG A 255 -7.72 9.01 0.27
CA ARG A 255 -6.60 9.82 0.76
C ARG A 255 -6.79 10.21 2.21
N VAL A 256 -5.73 10.09 3.01
CA VAL A 256 -5.69 10.57 4.39
C VAL A 256 -4.38 11.29 4.61
N ASP A 257 -4.42 12.43 5.30
CA ASP A 257 -3.22 13.18 5.68
C ASP A 257 -3.38 13.71 7.10
N ALA A 258 -2.26 13.90 7.79
CA ALA A 258 -2.21 14.42 9.15
C ALA A 258 -0.80 14.97 9.44
N ASP A 259 -0.68 15.76 10.51
CA ASP A 259 0.63 16.11 11.07
C ASP A 259 1.32 14.82 11.58
N PRO A 260 2.50 14.44 11.06
CA PRO A 260 3.22 13.25 11.47
C PRO A 260 3.66 13.27 12.95
N TYR A 261 3.63 14.42 13.61
CA TYR A 261 3.98 14.56 15.03
C TYR A 261 2.76 14.66 15.96
N ALA A 262 1.53 14.52 15.43
CA ALA A 262 0.30 14.64 16.22
C ALA A 262 -0.55 13.37 16.20
N GLU A 263 -1.07 12.97 17.37
CA GLU A 263 -2.11 11.93 17.47
C GLU A 263 -3.46 12.49 16.98
N SER A 264 -3.71 12.41 15.67
CA SER A 264 -4.99 12.80 15.07
C SER A 264 -5.99 11.63 15.00
N PRO A 265 -7.27 11.82 15.38
CA PRO A 265 -8.31 10.81 15.19
C PRO A 265 -8.61 10.51 13.71
N ALA A 266 -8.07 11.29 12.78
CA ALA A 266 -8.13 10.97 11.35
C ALA A 266 -7.27 9.75 10.98
N VAL A 267 -6.21 9.46 11.76
CA VAL A 267 -5.24 8.39 11.47
C VAL A 267 -5.10 7.36 12.59
N PHE A 268 -5.27 7.77 13.84
CA PHE A 268 -5.16 6.90 15.00
C PHE A 268 -6.51 6.32 15.43
N GLY A 269 -6.50 5.05 15.83
CA GLY A 269 -7.63 4.39 16.46
C GLY A 269 -7.81 4.84 17.91
N PRO A 270 -8.95 4.49 18.54
CA PRO A 270 -9.13 4.76 19.95
C PRO A 270 -8.10 4.00 20.80
N ARG A 271 -7.72 4.58 21.94
CA ARG A 271 -6.89 3.87 22.94
C ARG A 271 -7.65 2.67 23.49
N GLU A 272 -6.91 1.62 23.79
CA GLU A 272 -7.50 0.42 24.40
C GLU A 272 -8.04 0.76 25.80
N PRO A 273 -9.25 0.26 26.14
CA PRO A 273 -9.84 0.51 27.44
C PRO A 273 -8.99 -0.13 28.54
N ARG A 274 -8.73 0.62 29.61
CA ARG A 274 -8.06 0.12 30.82
C ARG A 274 -9.10 -0.10 31.93
N ILE A 275 -8.92 -1.17 32.69
CA ILE A 275 -9.67 -1.40 33.93
C ILE A 275 -8.85 -0.76 35.05
N ASP A 276 -9.28 0.42 35.50
CA ASP A 276 -8.55 1.18 36.52
C ASP A 276 -8.78 0.64 37.95
N SER A 277 -9.93 0.00 38.19
CA SER A 277 -10.24 -0.67 39.45
C SER A 277 -11.24 -1.80 39.27
N TRP A 278 -11.17 -2.78 40.16
CA TRP A 278 -12.12 -3.87 40.23
C TRP A 278 -12.53 -4.10 41.69
N ASN A 279 -13.81 -3.90 41.99
CA ASN A 279 -14.35 -4.14 43.32
C ASN A 279 -15.15 -5.45 43.32
N ARG A 280 -14.72 -6.42 44.14
CA ARG A 280 -15.58 -7.56 44.50
C ARG A 280 -16.56 -7.11 45.57
N THR A 281 -17.83 -6.98 45.21
CA THR A 281 -18.91 -6.98 46.20
C THR A 281 -19.09 -8.39 46.76
N LEU A 282 -19.40 -8.49 48.06
CA LEU A 282 -19.62 -9.77 48.78
C LEU A 282 -20.87 -10.54 48.31
N ALA A 283 -21.70 -9.94 47.46
CA ALA A 283 -22.63 -10.68 46.59
C ALA A 283 -21.88 -11.05 45.31
N MET A 284 -21.85 -12.33 44.93
CA MET A 284 -21.06 -13.00 43.88
C MET A 284 -21.06 -12.40 42.44
N HIS A 285 -21.30 -11.10 42.22
CA HIS A 285 -21.27 -10.44 40.92
C HIS A 285 -20.31 -9.23 41.01
N GLY A 286 -19.15 -9.33 40.35
CA GLY A 286 -18.19 -8.22 40.25
C GLY A 286 -18.65 -7.18 39.24
N CYS A 287 -18.54 -5.90 39.58
CA CYS A 287 -18.86 -4.78 38.69
C CYS A 287 -17.57 -4.03 38.32
N ALA A 288 -17.32 -3.83 37.02
CA ALA A 288 -16.16 -3.09 36.51
C ALA A 288 -16.61 -1.71 35.97
N SER A 289 -16.01 -0.63 36.45
CA SER A 289 -16.26 0.72 35.90
C SER A 289 -15.28 1.02 34.76
N ARG A 290 -15.78 1.40 33.57
CA ARG A 290 -14.97 1.92 32.46
C ARG A 290 -15.00 3.46 32.46
N ARG A 291 -13.86 4.13 32.35
CA ARG A 291 -13.79 5.58 32.12
C ARG A 291 -13.21 5.85 30.74
N ALA A 292 -14.02 6.39 29.83
CA ALA A 292 -13.54 6.89 28.55
C ALA A 292 -12.95 8.30 28.78
N THR A 293 -11.62 8.43 28.78
CA THR A 293 -10.97 9.74 28.83
C THR A 293 -11.12 10.46 27.49
N THR A 294 -12.21 11.19 27.32
CA THR A 294 -12.30 12.29 26.35
C THR A 294 -11.92 13.57 27.08
N ARG A 295 -10.74 14.13 26.78
CA ARG A 295 -10.30 15.41 27.33
C ARG A 295 -11.04 16.53 26.56
N LYS A 296 -12.26 16.86 26.97
CA LYS A 296 -12.92 18.11 26.56
C LYS A 296 -12.37 19.25 27.43
N SER A 297 -11.73 20.23 26.80
CA SER A 297 -11.38 21.51 27.40
C SER A 297 -12.65 22.22 27.89
N SER A 298 -12.80 22.38 29.20
CA SER A 298 -13.85 23.19 29.80
C SER A 298 -13.43 24.65 29.84
N THR A 299 -13.85 25.44 28.86
CA THR A 299 -13.88 26.90 28.99
C THR A 299 -15.05 27.24 29.91
N ARG A 300 -14.79 27.73 31.12
CA ARG A 300 -15.82 28.26 32.02
C ARG A 300 -16.21 29.65 31.53
N PHE A 301 -17.45 29.81 31.11
CA PHE A 301 -18.14 31.09 31.07
C PHE A 301 -18.63 31.42 32.48
N THR A 302 -18.19 32.55 33.03
CA THR A 302 -18.85 33.23 34.15
C THR A 302 -19.12 34.65 33.70
N GLY A 303 -20.40 34.96 33.50
CA GLY A 303 -20.88 36.33 33.37
C GLY A 303 -21.55 36.76 34.67
N MET A 304 -21.23 37.95 35.16
CA MET A 304 -22.22 38.91 35.64
C MET A 304 -21.61 40.30 35.80
N ALA A 305 -22.43 41.28 35.48
CA ALA A 305 -22.19 42.72 35.40
C ALA A 305 -21.72 43.32 36.74
N ASN A 306 -21.21 44.56 36.86
CA ASN A 306 -21.81 45.81 36.39
C ASN A 306 -20.94 47.02 36.86
N TRP A 307 -21.12 48.21 36.26
CA TRP A 307 -20.68 49.58 36.66
C TRP A 307 -19.42 50.24 36.03
N TRP A 308 -19.71 51.23 35.18
CA TRP A 308 -18.92 52.45 34.82
C TRP A 308 -18.93 53.47 35.99
N PRO A 309 -18.13 54.58 36.02
CA PRO A 309 -17.74 55.40 34.86
C PRO A 309 -16.34 56.09 34.81
N ARG A 310 -15.99 56.46 33.56
CA ARG A 310 -15.30 57.68 33.05
C ARG A 310 -13.92 58.07 33.59
N SER A 311 -12.95 58.14 32.69
CA SER A 311 -12.31 59.37 32.19
C SER A 311 -11.92 59.16 30.74
#